data_AF-A0A8T0Q607-F1
#
_entry.id   AF-A0A8T0Q607-F1
#
_cell.length_a   1.000
_cell.length_b   1.000
_cell.length_c   1.000
_cell.angle_alpha   90.00
_cell.angle_beta   90.00
_cell.angle_gamma   90.00
#
_symmetry.space_group_name_H-M   'P 1'
#
loop_
_entity.id
_entity.type
_entity.pdbx_description
1 polymer ?
#
loop_
_entity_poly.entity_id
_entity_poly.type
_entity_poly.pdbx_seq_one_letter_code
_entity_poly.pdbx_strand_id
1 'polypeptide(L)'
;MFGFGFPGQGFHCLEIPGLTKKKSTDHMGLIQIKSGEANVEKVEEELKYLIDAKWHWKVRKICETEYLATFPNKMILDTFSRSKSIDLAFHNISATIAQSDLDRFVSSVLQTGWVQMYNIPDFTKSIEAVTLIAELAGEVLVVDEVSLIKEGPVRVKLRARDLSALRDYKEISIADIGYEIKFVAEKSV
;
A
#
# COMPACT_ATOMS: atom_id res chain seq x y z
N MET A 1 4.16 18.26 11.66
CA MET A 1 5.18 17.18 11.64
C MET A 1 6.53 17.83 11.33
N PHE A 2 7.54 17.60 12.17
CA PHE A 2 8.92 18.02 11.93
C PHE A 2 9.74 16.75 11.71
N GLY A 3 10.47 16.65 10.60
CA GLY A 3 11.17 15.42 10.19
C GLY A 3 10.38 14.56 9.20
N PHE A 4 10.99 13.45 8.78
CA PHE A 4 10.36 12.44 7.92
C PHE A 4 9.81 11.32 8.79
N GLY A 5 8.54 10.95 8.61
CA GLY A 5 7.98 9.73 9.21
C GLY A 5 8.60 8.49 8.54
N PHE A 6 7.82 7.76 7.76
CA PHE A 6 8.36 6.67 6.94
C PHE A 6 8.67 7.16 5.52
N PRO A 7 9.91 6.99 5.01
CA PRO A 7 10.28 7.39 3.65
C PRO A 7 9.33 6.80 2.60
N GLY A 8 8.82 7.64 1.70
CA GLY A 8 7.89 7.24 0.64
C GLY A 8 6.45 6.95 1.09
N GLN A 9 6.16 6.97 2.40
CA GLN A 9 4.84 6.66 2.95
C GLN A 9 3.95 7.88 3.20
N GLY A 10 4.45 9.10 2.98
CA GLY A 10 3.65 10.32 3.17
C GLY A 10 2.48 10.42 2.19
N PHE A 11 1.29 10.74 2.70
CA PHE A 11 0.09 11.06 1.94
C PHE A 11 -0.82 11.99 2.76
N HIS A 12 -1.85 12.55 2.11
CA HIS A 12 -2.92 13.25 2.80
C HIS A 12 -4.26 12.68 2.35
N CYS A 13 -5.08 12.23 3.30
CA CYS A 13 -6.42 11.74 3.01
C CYS A 13 -7.37 12.93 2.95
N LEU A 14 -7.79 13.30 1.72
CA LEU A 14 -8.73 14.39 1.50
C LEU A 14 -10.18 13.88 1.61
N GLU A 15 -10.96 14.51 2.49
CA GLU A 15 -12.40 14.33 2.53
C GLU A 15 -13.09 15.53 1.88
N ILE A 16 -13.64 15.32 0.69
CA ILE A 16 -14.35 16.35 -0.06
C ILE A 16 -15.86 16.06 0.00
N PRO A 17 -16.67 16.89 0.70
CA PRO A 17 -18.11 16.69 0.80
C PRO A 17 -18.77 16.64 -0.59
N GLY A 18 -19.64 15.64 -0.80
CA GLY A 18 -20.40 15.48 -2.06
C GLY A 18 -19.63 14.87 -3.23
N LEU A 19 -18.33 14.54 -3.07
CA LEU A 19 -17.58 13.86 -4.11
C LEU A 19 -17.97 12.38 -4.19
N THR A 20 -18.53 11.95 -5.32
CA THR A 20 -18.75 10.55 -5.63
C THR A 20 -17.61 10.00 -6.48
N LYS A 21 -17.09 8.81 -6.15
CA LYS A 21 -16.07 8.13 -6.96
C LYS A 21 -16.64 7.83 -8.34
N LYS A 22 -16.17 8.54 -9.36
CA LYS A 22 -16.46 8.18 -10.76
C LYS A 22 -15.65 6.94 -11.11
N LYS A 23 -16.32 5.95 -11.72
CA LYS A 23 -15.62 4.80 -12.30
C LYS A 23 -14.82 5.27 -13.51
N SER A 24 -13.60 4.77 -13.62
CA SER A 24 -12.80 4.95 -14.84
C SER A 24 -13.52 4.34 -16.04
N THR A 25 -13.50 5.01 -17.19
CA THR A 25 -13.96 4.46 -18.46
C THR A 25 -12.86 3.69 -19.19
N ASP A 26 -11.63 3.77 -18.70
CA ASP A 26 -10.47 3.11 -19.31
C ASP A 26 -10.48 1.60 -19.00
N HIS A 27 -9.87 0.80 -19.89
CA HIS A 27 -9.72 -0.64 -19.69
C HIS A 27 -8.57 -0.93 -18.72
N MET A 28 -8.81 -0.66 -17.44
CA MET A 28 -7.80 -0.74 -16.40
C MET A 28 -7.68 -2.17 -15.86
N GLY A 29 -6.47 -2.72 -15.93
CA GLY A 29 -6.13 -4.03 -15.39
C GLY A 29 -5.20 -3.91 -14.19
N LEU A 30 -5.60 -4.48 -13.06
CA LEU A 30 -4.75 -4.69 -11.89
C LEU A 30 -3.99 -6.01 -12.07
N ILE A 31 -2.67 -5.91 -12.14
CA ILE A 31 -1.74 -7.01 -12.33
C ILE A 31 -1.11 -7.32 -10.98
N GLN A 32 -1.37 -8.51 -10.45
CA GLN A 32 -0.81 -8.97 -9.19
C GLN A 32 0.23 -10.06 -9.44
N ILE A 33 1.47 -9.78 -9.04
CA ILE A 33 2.60 -10.69 -9.17
C ILE A 33 2.47 -11.82 -8.15
N LYS A 34 2.54 -13.07 -8.63
CA LYS A 34 2.52 -14.29 -7.81
C LYS A 34 3.92 -14.85 -7.61
N SER A 35 4.79 -14.70 -8.60
CA SER A 35 6.20 -15.09 -8.52
C SER A 35 7.03 -14.34 -9.55
N GLY A 36 8.35 -14.30 -9.34
CA GLY A 36 9.30 -13.58 -10.18
C GLY A 36 9.62 -12.18 -9.66
N GLU A 37 10.67 -11.58 -10.21
CA GLU A 37 11.13 -10.24 -9.84
C GLU A 37 10.59 -9.21 -10.84
N ALA A 38 9.58 -8.46 -10.42
CA ALA A 38 8.91 -7.47 -11.25
C ALA A 38 9.30 -6.04 -10.84
N ASN A 39 9.49 -5.19 -11.86
CA ASN A 39 9.49 -3.74 -11.73
C ASN A 39 8.61 -3.16 -12.86
N VAL A 40 8.44 -1.83 -12.91
CA VAL A 40 7.58 -1.20 -13.93
C VAL A 40 8.06 -1.50 -15.35
N GLU A 41 9.37 -1.45 -15.60
CA GLU A 41 9.95 -1.70 -16.93
C GLU A 41 9.73 -3.14 -17.39
N LYS A 42 10.04 -4.12 -16.53
CA LYS A 42 9.87 -5.55 -16.81
C LYS A 42 8.40 -5.89 -17.11
N VAL A 43 7.47 -5.39 -16.29
CA VAL A 43 6.03 -5.61 -16.52
C VAL A 43 5.58 -4.98 -17.83
N GLU A 44 6.09 -3.80 -18.18
CA GLU A 44 5.78 -3.16 -19.46
C GLU A 44 6.31 -3.96 -20.66
N GLU A 45 7.55 -4.45 -20.60
CA GLU A 45 8.15 -5.28 -21.65
C GLU A 45 7.40 -6.60 -21.85
N GLU A 46 6.97 -7.23 -20.75
CA GLU A 46 6.13 -8.42 -20.80
C GLU A 46 4.81 -8.18 -21.51
N LEU A 47 4.12 -7.09 -21.17
CA LEU A 47 2.86 -6.74 -21.82
C LEU A 47 3.05 -6.40 -23.30
N LYS A 48 4.16 -5.74 -23.66
CA LYS A 48 4.53 -5.51 -25.07
C LYS A 48 4.77 -6.80 -25.83
N TYR A 49 5.48 -7.75 -25.21
CA TYR A 49 5.82 -9.03 -25.83
C TYR A 49 4.59 -9.93 -25.98
N LEU A 50 3.75 -10.01 -24.94
CA LEU A 50 2.60 -10.91 -24.89
C LEU A 50 1.41 -10.40 -25.71
N ILE A 51 1.20 -9.08 -25.77
CA ILE A 51 -0.06 -8.50 -26.27
C ILE A 51 0.17 -7.64 -27.51
N ASP A 52 0.82 -6.49 -27.35
CA ASP A 52 1.06 -5.57 -28.47
C ASP A 52 2.22 -4.61 -28.15
N ALA A 53 3.29 -4.72 -28.91
CA ALA A 53 4.46 -3.85 -28.80
C ALA A 53 4.20 -2.41 -29.27
N LYS A 54 3.17 -2.19 -30.11
CA LYS A 54 2.80 -0.86 -30.63
C LYS A 54 1.93 -0.08 -29.67
N TRP A 55 1.28 -0.74 -28.71
CA TRP A 55 0.48 -0.06 -27.71
C TRP A 55 1.37 0.77 -26.78
N HIS A 56 0.95 2.00 -26.51
CA HIS A 56 1.63 2.87 -25.55
C HIS A 56 1.24 2.47 -24.12
N TRP A 57 1.86 1.38 -23.64
CA TRP A 57 1.65 0.88 -22.29
C TRP A 57 1.94 1.96 -21.24
N LYS A 58 1.05 2.05 -20.27
CA LYS A 58 1.16 2.92 -19.10
C LYS A 58 1.08 2.06 -17.86
N VAL A 59 2.22 1.50 -17.48
CA VAL A 59 2.32 0.66 -16.27
C VAL A 59 2.69 1.54 -15.09
N ARG A 60 2.01 1.33 -13.96
CA ARG A 60 2.32 1.99 -12.68
C ARG A 60 2.40 0.96 -11.58
N LYS A 61 3.39 1.08 -10.69
CA LYS A 61 3.47 0.27 -9.47
C LYS A 61 2.52 0.86 -8.43
N ILE A 62 1.64 0.02 -7.86
CA ILE A 62 0.69 0.39 -6.80
C ILE A 62 1.27 0.05 -5.43
N CYS A 63 1.82 -1.16 -5.30
CA CYS A 63 2.57 -1.64 -4.14
C CYS A 63 3.65 -2.63 -4.61
N GLU A 64 4.35 -3.31 -3.70
CA GLU A 64 5.45 -4.24 -4.07
C GLU A 64 5.06 -5.28 -5.12
N THR A 65 3.86 -5.84 -5.02
CA THR A 65 3.40 -6.96 -5.84
C THR A 65 2.25 -6.60 -6.78
N GLU A 66 1.80 -5.35 -6.81
CA GLU A 66 0.66 -4.93 -7.63
C GLU A 66 1.01 -3.78 -8.55
N TYR A 67 0.60 -3.93 -9.80
CA TYR A 67 0.78 -2.97 -10.88
C TYR A 67 -0.55 -2.68 -11.53
N LEU A 68 -0.70 -1.48 -12.08
CA LEU A 68 -1.88 -1.04 -12.79
C LEU A 68 -1.48 -0.68 -14.22
N ALA A 69 -2.21 -1.20 -15.20
CA ALA A 69 -1.96 -0.92 -16.61
C ALA A 69 -3.26 -0.63 -17.36
N THR A 70 -3.17 0.26 -18.36
CA THR A 70 -4.26 0.50 -19.31
C THR A 70 -4.13 -0.44 -20.50
N PHE A 71 -5.12 -1.31 -20.69
CA PHE A 71 -5.17 -2.26 -21.78
C PHE A 71 -5.69 -1.62 -23.07
N PRO A 72 -5.27 -2.10 -24.25
CA PRO A 72 -5.67 -1.54 -25.54
C PRO A 72 -7.16 -1.67 -25.83
N ASN A 73 -7.82 -2.72 -25.31
CA ASN A 73 -9.27 -2.90 -25.43
C ASN A 73 -9.83 -3.82 -24.33
N LYS A 74 -11.15 -3.74 -24.12
CA LYS A 74 -11.87 -4.54 -23.12
C LYS A 74 -11.77 -6.04 -23.36
N MET A 75 -11.80 -6.51 -24.60
CA MET A 75 -11.82 -7.94 -24.91
C MET A 75 -10.56 -8.64 -24.39
N ILE A 76 -9.38 -8.05 -24.63
CA ILE A 76 -8.10 -8.57 -24.15
C ILE A 76 -8.06 -8.60 -22.62
N LEU A 77 -8.48 -7.51 -21.96
CA LEU A 77 -8.55 -7.44 -20.51
C LEU A 77 -9.51 -8.50 -19.94
N ASP A 78 -10.69 -8.65 -20.53
CA ASP A 78 -11.70 -9.63 -20.14
C ASP A 78 -11.14 -11.06 -20.25
N THR A 79 -10.42 -11.38 -21.33
CA THR A 79 -9.77 -12.68 -21.53
C THR A 79 -8.77 -12.98 -20.42
N PHE A 80 -7.83 -12.08 -20.16
CA PHE A 80 -6.83 -12.28 -19.10
C PHE A 80 -7.43 -12.28 -17.70
N SER A 81 -8.50 -11.50 -17.47
CA SER A 81 -9.19 -11.47 -16.18
C SER A 81 -9.88 -12.77 -15.78
N ARG A 82 -10.17 -13.64 -16.78
CA ARG A 82 -10.76 -14.97 -16.56
C ARG A 82 -9.71 -16.05 -16.34
N SER A 83 -8.43 -15.76 -16.59
CA SER A 83 -7.33 -16.69 -16.39
C SER A 83 -6.96 -16.81 -14.91
N LYS A 84 -6.66 -18.03 -14.46
CA LYS A 84 -6.23 -18.26 -13.07
C LYS A 84 -4.84 -17.68 -12.77
N SER A 85 -3.96 -17.71 -13.76
CA SER A 85 -2.63 -17.08 -13.78
C SER A 85 -2.21 -16.92 -15.24
N ILE A 86 -1.27 -16.04 -15.48
CA ILE A 86 -0.66 -15.79 -16.78
C ILE A 86 0.85 -15.84 -16.56
N ASP A 87 1.52 -16.63 -17.39
CA ASP A 87 2.97 -16.68 -17.42
C ASP A 87 3.47 -15.62 -18.39
N LEU A 88 4.12 -14.61 -17.83
CA LEU A 88 4.83 -13.55 -18.51
C LEU A 88 6.26 -14.08 -18.72
N ALA A 89 6.51 -14.60 -19.93
CA ALA A 89 7.64 -15.47 -20.21
C ALA A 89 8.95 -14.74 -20.47
N PHE A 90 8.93 -13.44 -20.79
CA PHE A 90 10.12 -12.71 -21.21
C PHE A 90 11.11 -12.49 -20.03
N HIS A 91 10.58 -12.29 -18.84
CA HIS A 91 11.27 -12.09 -17.55
C HIS A 91 10.90 -13.17 -16.52
N ASN A 92 10.23 -14.25 -16.93
CA ASN A 92 9.79 -15.37 -16.06
C ASN A 92 8.97 -14.91 -14.85
N ILE A 93 7.97 -14.07 -15.08
CA ILE A 93 7.04 -13.56 -14.07
C ILE A 93 5.72 -14.34 -14.18
N SER A 94 5.15 -14.76 -13.05
CA SER A 94 3.77 -15.28 -13.05
C SER A 94 2.85 -14.29 -12.33
N ALA A 95 1.73 -13.95 -12.95
CA ALA A 95 0.83 -12.92 -12.46
C ALA A 95 -0.64 -13.23 -12.72
N THR A 96 -1.53 -12.65 -11.91
CA THR A 96 -2.96 -12.61 -12.17
C THR A 96 -3.37 -11.22 -12.62
N ILE A 97 -4.33 -11.13 -13.54
CA ILE A 97 -4.86 -9.85 -14.01
C ILE A 97 -6.33 -9.79 -13.61
N ALA A 98 -6.78 -8.67 -13.07
CA ALA A 98 -8.18 -8.43 -12.71
C ALA A 98 -8.64 -7.10 -13.29
N GLN A 99 -9.94 -6.97 -13.59
CA GLN A 99 -10.51 -5.68 -13.94
C GLN A 99 -10.44 -4.73 -12.75
N SER A 100 -10.14 -3.47 -13.02
CA SER A 100 -10.02 -2.44 -11.99
C SER A 100 -10.91 -1.26 -12.32
N ASP A 101 -11.62 -0.75 -11.30
CA ASP A 101 -12.35 0.53 -11.39
C ASP A 101 -11.44 1.74 -11.07
N LEU A 102 -10.14 1.49 -10.80
CA LEU A 102 -9.18 2.54 -10.46
C LEU A 102 -8.95 3.50 -11.64
N ASP A 103 -8.74 4.77 -11.31
CA ASP A 103 -8.38 5.78 -12.30
C ASP A 103 -6.92 5.63 -12.77
N ARG A 104 -6.62 6.00 -14.02
CA ARG A 104 -5.28 5.89 -14.61
C ARG A 104 -4.18 6.72 -13.93
N PHE A 105 -4.58 7.72 -13.14
CA PHE A 105 -3.69 8.58 -12.39
C PHE A 105 -3.45 8.10 -10.96
N VAL A 106 -4.04 6.97 -10.55
CA VAL A 106 -3.79 6.36 -9.24
C VAL A 106 -2.31 6.01 -9.10
N SER A 107 -1.69 6.52 -8.04
CA SER A 107 -0.30 6.24 -7.67
C SER A 107 -0.15 5.17 -6.59
N SER A 108 -1.20 4.95 -5.80
CA SER A 108 -1.23 3.98 -4.69
C SER A 108 -2.66 3.83 -4.18
N VAL A 109 -2.93 2.69 -3.56
CA VAL A 109 -4.17 2.44 -2.82
C VAL A 109 -3.80 2.27 -1.34
N LEU A 110 -4.44 3.05 -0.47
CA LEU A 110 -4.16 2.95 0.96
C LEU A 110 -4.60 1.59 1.50
N GLN A 111 -3.72 0.96 2.26
CA GLN A 111 -3.95 -0.30 2.94
C GLN A 111 -4.45 -0.02 4.35
N THR A 112 -5.35 -0.86 4.84
CA THR A 112 -5.84 -0.79 6.22
C THR A 112 -5.45 -2.05 6.97
N GLY A 113 -4.84 -1.91 8.15
CA GLY A 113 -4.37 -3.05 8.92
C GLY A 113 -3.91 -2.68 10.31
N TRP A 114 -3.63 -3.71 11.10
CA TRP A 114 -3.11 -3.56 12.46
C TRP A 114 -1.60 -3.42 12.44
N VAL A 115 -1.08 -2.55 13.29
CA VAL A 115 0.34 -2.29 13.50
C VAL A 115 0.63 -2.35 14.99
N GLN A 116 1.71 -3.06 15.33
CA GLN A 116 2.24 -3.17 16.67
C GLN A 116 3.35 -2.13 16.87
N MET A 117 3.26 -1.38 17.97
CA MET A 117 4.24 -0.40 18.39
C MET A 117 4.93 -0.88 19.66
N TYR A 118 6.25 -1.06 19.59
CA TYR A 118 7.07 -1.48 20.73
C TYR A 118 7.87 -0.29 21.28
N ASN A 119 8.34 -0.43 22.52
CA ASN A 119 9.12 0.57 23.25
C ASN A 119 8.38 1.88 23.52
N ILE A 120 7.03 1.87 23.49
CA ILE A 120 6.22 3.02 23.92
C ILE A 120 6.45 3.24 25.43
N PRO A 121 6.95 4.41 25.86
CA PRO A 121 7.15 4.68 27.27
C PRO A 121 5.85 4.62 28.06
N ASP A 122 5.87 4.04 29.27
CA ASP A 122 4.65 3.80 30.06
C ASP A 122 3.85 5.07 30.34
N PHE A 123 4.53 6.18 30.60
CA PHE A 123 3.89 7.48 30.85
C PHE A 123 3.18 8.07 29.61
N THR A 124 3.35 7.46 28.43
CA THR A 124 2.73 7.86 27.15
C THR A 124 1.73 6.84 26.61
N LYS A 125 1.37 5.82 27.40
CA LYS A 125 0.34 4.83 27.03
C LYS A 125 -1.09 5.39 27.21
N SER A 126 -1.35 6.56 26.65
CA SER A 126 -2.69 7.16 26.53
C SER A 126 -3.16 7.14 25.08
N ILE A 127 -4.47 7.21 24.85
CA ILE A 127 -5.04 7.23 23.48
C ILE A 127 -4.47 8.40 22.68
N GLU A 128 -4.38 9.58 23.29
CA GLU A 128 -3.93 10.82 22.64
C GLU A 128 -2.46 10.71 22.23
N ALA A 129 -1.58 10.32 23.16
CA ALA A 129 -0.15 10.21 22.88
C ALA A 129 0.14 9.11 21.84
N VAL A 130 -0.51 7.96 21.98
CA VAL A 130 -0.38 6.84 21.03
C VAL A 130 -0.88 7.23 19.64
N THR A 131 -1.97 7.99 19.54
CA THR A 131 -2.48 8.51 18.26
C THR A 131 -1.44 9.39 17.59
N LEU A 132 -0.87 10.37 18.30
CA LEU A 132 0.15 11.26 17.75
C LEU A 132 1.41 10.52 17.27
N ILE A 133 1.84 9.50 18.02
CA ILE A 133 2.98 8.66 17.63
C ILE A 133 2.64 7.83 16.38
N ALA A 134 1.44 7.25 16.35
CA ALA A 134 0.99 6.39 15.28
C ALA A 134 0.72 7.15 13.96
N GLU A 135 0.39 8.44 14.04
CA GLU A 135 0.25 9.34 12.88
C GLU A 135 1.54 9.47 12.04
N LEU A 136 2.70 9.13 12.62
CA LEU A 136 3.96 9.03 11.86
C LEU A 136 3.90 7.94 10.78
N ALA A 137 3.10 6.90 11.00
CA ALA A 137 2.99 5.71 10.15
C ALA A 137 1.76 5.73 9.22
N GLY A 138 0.76 6.56 9.50
CA GLY A 138 -0.45 6.67 8.68
C GLY A 138 -1.63 7.32 9.40
N GLU A 139 -2.80 7.31 8.78
CA GLU A 139 -4.04 7.80 9.39
C GLU A 139 -4.53 6.77 10.44
N VAL A 140 -4.66 7.21 11.68
CA VAL A 140 -5.12 6.36 12.79
C VAL A 140 -6.63 6.18 12.70
N LEU A 141 -7.07 4.92 12.63
CA LEU A 141 -8.49 4.58 12.62
C LEU A 141 -8.98 4.12 14.00
N VAL A 142 -8.17 3.34 14.71
CA VAL A 142 -8.51 2.75 16.02
C VAL A 142 -7.24 2.55 16.85
N VAL A 143 -7.31 2.85 18.15
CA VAL A 143 -6.32 2.43 19.15
C VAL A 143 -6.91 1.28 19.96
N ASP A 144 -6.16 0.18 20.13
CA ASP A 144 -6.58 -0.93 21.00
C ASP A 144 -6.34 -0.56 22.46
N GLU A 145 -7.37 -0.06 23.14
CA GLU A 145 -7.29 0.39 24.55
C GLU A 145 -6.81 -0.73 25.49
N VAL A 146 -7.13 -2.00 25.18
CA VAL A 146 -6.69 -3.13 25.99
C VAL A 146 -5.17 -3.30 25.91
N SER A 147 -4.57 -2.98 24.77
CA SER A 147 -3.11 -3.02 24.58
C SER A 147 -2.36 -1.90 25.32
N LEU A 148 -3.05 -0.84 25.74
CA LEU A 148 -2.44 0.24 26.55
C LEU A 148 -2.19 -0.20 27.99
N ILE A 149 -3.00 -1.12 28.51
CA ILE A 149 -2.96 -1.56 29.91
C ILE A 149 -2.16 -2.86 30.06
N LYS A 150 -2.13 -3.70 29.02
CA LYS A 150 -1.43 -4.98 29.06
C LYS A 150 0.07 -4.83 28.82
N GLU A 151 0.83 -5.73 29.42
CA GLU A 151 2.22 -6.00 29.03
C GLU A 151 2.28 -6.42 27.56
N GLY A 152 3.14 -5.76 26.78
CA GLY A 152 3.32 -6.04 25.35
C GLY A 152 3.30 -4.79 24.46
N PRO A 153 3.25 -4.98 23.12
CA PRO A 153 3.15 -3.87 22.18
C PRO A 153 1.77 -3.22 22.20
N VAL A 154 1.75 -1.90 22.03
CA VAL A 154 0.53 -1.15 21.77
C VAL A 154 0.07 -1.44 20.34
N ARG A 155 -1.22 -1.69 20.14
CA ARG A 155 -1.79 -2.03 18.83
C ARG A 155 -2.64 -0.89 18.32
N VAL A 156 -2.40 -0.50 17.07
CA VAL A 156 -3.15 0.55 16.38
C VAL A 156 -3.59 0.05 15.02
N LYS A 157 -4.82 0.37 14.63
CA LYS A 157 -5.32 0.13 13.29
C LYS A 157 -5.08 1.39 12.46
N LEU A 158 -4.29 1.25 11.41
CA LEU A 158 -3.88 2.36 10.55
C LEU A 158 -4.41 2.18 9.15
N ARG A 159 -4.64 3.31 8.49
CA ARG A 159 -4.65 3.41 7.04
C ARG A 159 -3.30 3.98 6.61
N ALA A 160 -2.53 3.25 5.82
CA ALA A 160 -1.18 3.62 5.39
C ALA A 160 -0.99 3.35 3.89
N ARG A 161 0.06 3.91 3.27
CA ARG A 161 0.34 3.69 1.85
C ARG A 161 0.80 2.25 1.57
N ASP A 162 1.71 1.74 2.41
CA ASP A 162 2.17 0.36 2.38
C ASP A 162 2.48 -0.11 3.80
N LEU A 163 1.66 -1.02 4.33
CA LEU A 163 1.85 -1.55 5.68
C LEU A 163 3.12 -2.40 5.78
N SER A 164 3.55 -3.04 4.69
CA SER A 164 4.73 -3.91 4.71
C SER A 164 6.02 -3.12 4.92
N ALA A 165 6.03 -1.85 4.51
CA ALA A 165 7.14 -0.91 4.70
C ALA A 165 7.27 -0.39 6.14
N LEU A 166 6.29 -0.64 7.01
CA LEU A 166 6.30 -0.15 8.41
C LEU A 166 7.17 -1.00 9.35
N ARG A 167 8.02 -1.90 8.85
CA ARG A 167 8.90 -2.76 9.67
C ARG A 167 10.21 -2.06 10.01
N ASP A 168 10.10 -0.95 10.73
CA ASP A 168 11.24 -0.08 10.98
C ASP A 168 11.15 0.60 12.35
N TYR A 169 12.26 1.20 12.77
CA TYR A 169 12.36 2.04 13.95
C TYR A 169 12.21 3.51 13.58
N LYS A 170 11.53 4.27 14.44
CA LYS A 170 11.41 5.72 14.34
C LYS A 170 11.73 6.36 15.67
N GLU A 171 12.65 7.31 15.64
CA GLU A 171 12.91 8.18 16.78
C GLU A 171 11.79 9.21 16.88
N ILE A 172 11.25 9.36 18.09
CA ILE A 172 10.31 10.42 18.47
C ILE A 172 10.92 11.20 19.62
N SER A 173 10.64 12.50 19.70
CA SER A 173 11.06 13.32 20.83
C SER A 173 9.86 13.69 21.70
N ILE A 174 9.96 13.41 23.00
CA ILE A 174 8.95 13.76 24.00
C ILE A 174 9.63 14.66 25.03
N ALA A 175 9.19 15.92 25.11
CA ALA A 175 9.82 16.94 25.96
C ALA A 175 11.36 16.98 25.81
N ASP A 176 11.83 17.08 24.56
CA ASP A 176 13.25 17.12 24.16
C ASP A 176 14.07 15.83 24.42
N ILE A 177 13.41 14.73 24.84
CA ILE A 177 14.04 13.42 25.03
C ILE A 177 13.66 12.48 23.89
N GLY A 178 14.66 11.91 23.21
CA GLY A 178 14.48 10.95 22.12
C GLY A 178 14.12 9.54 22.61
N TYR A 179 13.16 8.90 21.95
CA TYR A 179 12.74 7.52 22.17
C TYR A 179 12.64 6.80 20.83
N GLU A 180 13.18 5.58 20.76
CA GLU A 180 13.12 4.77 19.55
C GLU A 180 11.93 3.80 19.61
N ILE A 181 10.92 4.04 18.76
CA ILE A 181 9.70 3.26 18.67
C ILE A 181 9.79 2.31 17.48
N LYS A 182 9.53 1.03 17.71
CA LYS A 182 9.49 0.03 16.64
C LYS A 182 8.07 -0.13 16.13
N PHE A 183 7.89 -0.08 14.82
CA PHE A 183 6.63 -0.38 14.16
C PHE A 183 6.73 -1.76 13.48
N VAL A 184 5.66 -2.54 13.56
CA VAL A 184 5.55 -3.84 12.87
C VAL A 184 4.11 -4.04 12.42
N ALA A 185 3.86 -4.08 11.12
CA ALA A 185 2.55 -4.45 10.60
C ALA A 185 2.22 -5.92 10.90
N GLU A 186 1.02 -6.17 11.42
CA GLU A 186 0.51 -7.52 11.62
C GLU A 186 0.26 -8.19 10.27
N LYS A 187 0.62 -9.46 10.15
CA LYS A 187 0.30 -10.23 8.96
C LYS A 187 -1.23 -10.36 8.88
N SER A 188 -1.82 -10.02 7.74
CA SER A 188 -3.20 -10.39 7.44
C SER A 188 -3.28 -11.92 7.49
N VAL A 189 -4.09 -12.45 8.42
CA VAL A 189 -4.39 -13.88 8.54
C VAL A 189 -5.24 -14.33 7.37
#